data_AF-C7GH18-F1
#
_entry.id   AF-C7GH18-F1
#
_cell.length_a   1.000
_cell.length_b   1.000
_cell.length_c   1.000
_cell.angle_alpha   90.00
_cell.angle_beta   90.00
_cell.angle_gamma   90.00
#
_symmetry.space_group_name_H-M   'P 1'
#
loop_
_entity.id
_entity.type
_entity.pdbx_description
1 polymer ?
#
loop_
_entity_poly.entity_id
_entity_poly.type
_entity_poly.pdbx_seq_one_letter_code
_entity_poly.pdbx_strand_id
1 'polypeptide(L)'
;MLVDRDAAITNFKKETYYHVRLMLPGAEAASAKICAADEAGKLKAACEASAAVCTSLTREKKTIAPPKLFDLTSLQREANRIYGYTAKQTLDLAQTLYEKKLLTYPRTDSNYLTDDMGETATDIIKVLCEKLSFMEGADFRRRLQRC
;
A
#
# COMPACT_ATOMS: atom_id res chain seq x y z
N MET A 1 -10.81 -15.97 -15.80
CA MET A 1 -9.87 -15.29 -14.87
C MET A 1 -8.98 -16.27 -14.10
N LEU A 2 -9.50 -17.30 -13.44
CA LEU A 2 -8.68 -18.33 -12.76
C LEU A 2 -7.88 -19.17 -13.78
N VAL A 3 -8.58 -19.76 -14.75
CA VAL A 3 -7.98 -20.57 -15.82
C VAL A 3 -6.94 -19.80 -16.64
N ASP A 4 -7.20 -18.53 -16.96
CA ASP A 4 -6.25 -17.69 -17.71
C ASP A 4 -4.98 -17.40 -16.91
N ARG A 5 -5.12 -17.18 -15.59
CA ARG A 5 -3.99 -16.96 -14.69
C ARG A 5 -3.19 -18.24 -14.49
N ASP A 6 -3.85 -19.38 -14.35
CA ASP A 6 -3.21 -20.70 -14.26
C ASP A 6 -2.47 -21.05 -15.56
N ALA A 7 -3.07 -20.76 -16.72
CA ALA A 7 -2.44 -20.90 -18.02
C ALA A 7 -1.22 -19.97 -18.18
N ALA A 8 -1.33 -18.71 -17.72
CA ALA A 8 -0.21 -17.77 -17.74
C ALA A 8 0.93 -18.22 -16.82
N ILE A 9 0.64 -18.75 -15.64
CA ILE A 9 1.65 -19.29 -14.70
C ILE A 9 2.31 -20.54 -15.31
N THR A 10 1.53 -21.43 -15.92
CA THR A 10 2.04 -22.67 -16.52
C THR A 10 2.91 -22.40 -17.74
N ASN A 11 2.52 -21.41 -18.56
CA ASN A 11 3.25 -21.03 -19.76
C ASN A 11 4.41 -20.05 -19.49
N PHE A 12 4.58 -19.59 -18.24
CA PHE A 12 5.65 -18.67 -17.90
C PHE A 12 7.01 -19.37 -17.96
N LYS A 13 7.80 -19.00 -18.96
CA LYS A 13 9.19 -19.45 -19.11
C LYS A 13 10.11 -18.46 -18.40
N LYS A 14 10.88 -18.97 -17.43
CA LYS A 14 11.88 -18.16 -16.72
C LYS A 14 13.01 -17.81 -17.68
N GLU A 15 13.17 -16.53 -17.97
CA GLU A 15 14.30 -16.01 -18.73
C GLU A 15 15.32 -15.38 -17.80
N THR A 16 16.60 -15.66 -18.04
CA THR A 16 17.69 -15.06 -17.28
C THR A 16 17.88 -13.63 -17.75
N TYR A 17 17.95 -12.69 -16.82
CA TYR A 17 18.22 -11.29 -17.10
C TYR A 17 19.20 -10.74 -16.07
N TYR A 18 19.90 -9.69 -16.46
CA TYR A 18 20.96 -9.08 -15.70
C TYR A 18 20.62 -7.62 -15.42
N HIS A 19 20.90 -7.18 -14.20
CA HIS A 19 20.93 -5.77 -13.83
C HIS A 19 22.34 -5.44 -13.36
N VAL A 20 22.96 -4.42 -13.97
CA VAL A 20 24.22 -3.88 -13.50
C VAL A 20 23.88 -2.87 -12.40
N ARG A 21 24.31 -3.15 -11.17
CA ARG A 21 24.18 -2.23 -10.04
C ARG A 21 25.55 -1.62 -9.72
N LEU A 22 25.58 -0.30 -9.63
CA LEU A 22 26.71 0.49 -9.16
C LEU A 22 26.43 0.88 -7.72
N MET A 23 27.28 0.39 -6.80
CA MET A 23 27.27 0.83 -5.41
C MET A 23 28.28 1.96 -5.25
N LEU A 24 27.78 3.19 -5.08
CA LEU A 24 28.55 4.37 -4.73
C LEU A 24 28.31 4.69 -3.24
N PRO A 25 29.28 5.28 -2.53
CA PRO A 25 29.06 5.70 -1.14
C PRO A 25 27.93 6.74 -1.07
N GLY A 26 26.73 6.31 -0.67
CA GLY A 26 25.53 7.13 -0.53
C GLY A 26 24.53 7.10 -1.70
N ALA A 27 24.78 6.32 -2.78
CA ALA A 27 23.86 6.16 -3.89
C ALA A 27 23.97 4.80 -4.57
N GLU A 28 22.82 4.22 -4.92
CA GLU A 28 22.76 3.04 -5.79
C GLU A 28 22.22 3.45 -7.16
N ALA A 29 22.94 3.10 -8.23
CA ALA A 29 22.44 3.23 -9.59
C ALA A 29 22.28 1.84 -10.20
N ALA A 30 21.11 1.56 -10.79
CA ALA A 30 20.81 0.30 -11.44
C ALA A 30 20.50 0.51 -12.92
N SER A 31 21.06 -0.33 -13.79
CA SER A 31 20.72 -0.34 -15.22
C SER A 31 19.34 -0.94 -15.47
N ALA A 32 18.79 -0.67 -16.66
CA ALA A 32 17.63 -1.38 -17.19
C ALA A 32 17.88 -2.90 -17.28
N LYS A 33 16.81 -3.67 -17.48
CA LYS A 33 16.86 -5.13 -17.66
C LYS A 33 17.66 -5.45 -18.94
N ILE A 34 18.77 -6.16 -18.81
CA ILE A 34 19.62 -6.60 -19.94
C ILE A 34 19.45 -8.12 -20.09
N CYS A 35 19.08 -8.60 -21.28
CA CYS A 35 18.89 -10.02 -21.54
C CYS A 35 20.18 -10.75 -21.95
N ALA A 36 21.18 -10.02 -22.47
CA ALA A 36 22.46 -10.58 -22.90
C ALA A 36 23.55 -10.43 -21.82
N ALA A 37 24.17 -11.54 -21.42
CA ALA A 37 25.25 -11.54 -20.43
C ALA A 37 26.48 -10.76 -20.91
N ASP A 38 26.80 -10.84 -22.21
CA ASP A 38 27.93 -10.12 -22.83
C ASP A 38 27.74 -8.60 -22.80
N GLU A 39 26.51 -8.11 -23.00
CA GLU A 39 26.21 -6.68 -22.93
C GLU A 39 26.28 -6.16 -21.50
N ALA A 40 25.79 -6.94 -20.53
CA ALA A 40 25.92 -6.61 -19.11
C ALA A 40 27.40 -6.55 -18.67
N GLY A 41 28.23 -7.47 -19.17
CA GLY A 41 29.68 -7.47 -18.91
C GLY A 41 30.39 -6.26 -19.50
N LYS A 42 30.09 -5.89 -20.75
CA LYS A 42 30.62 -4.68 -21.40
C LYS A 42 30.20 -3.41 -20.67
N LEU A 43 28.94 -3.34 -20.23
CA LEU A 43 28.41 -2.20 -19.48
C LEU A 43 29.09 -2.09 -18.10
N LYS A 44 29.29 -3.22 -17.41
CA LYS A 44 30.02 -3.26 -16.14
C LYS A 44 31.45 -2.72 -16.31
N ALA A 45 32.18 -3.19 -17.31
CA ALA A 45 33.56 -2.75 -17.58
C ALA A 45 33.62 -1.25 -17.95
N ALA A 46 32.67 -0.75 -18.75
CA ALA A 46 32.58 0.66 -19.09
C ALA A 46 32.25 1.55 -17.86
N CYS A 47 31.41 1.06 -16.95
CA CYS A 47 31.06 1.78 -15.73
C CYS A 47 32.15 1.73 -14.65
N GLU A 48 32.96 0.66 -14.56
CA GLU A 48 34.13 0.59 -13.66
C GLU A 48 35.24 1.58 -14.06
N ALA A 49 35.40 1.83 -15.36
CA ALA A 49 36.40 2.77 -15.88
C ALA A 49 35.98 4.24 -15.80
N SER A 50 34.73 4.54 -15.45
CA SER A 50 34.15 5.88 -15.53
C SER A 50 33.74 6.41 -14.16
N ALA A 51 34.12 7.66 -13.85
CA ALA A 51 33.64 8.33 -12.64
C ALA A 51 32.15 8.70 -12.79
N ALA A 52 31.31 8.26 -11.85
CA ALA A 52 29.91 8.63 -11.82
C ALA A 52 29.77 10.09 -11.35
N VAL A 53 29.32 10.98 -12.24
CA VAL A 53 29.02 12.38 -11.92
C VAL A 53 27.52 12.52 -11.70
N CYS A 54 27.11 13.05 -10.55
CA CYS A 54 25.71 13.38 -10.28
C CYS A 54 25.33 14.63 -11.08
N THR A 55 24.61 14.45 -12.18
CA THR A 55 24.19 15.55 -13.07
C THR A 55 23.04 16.37 -12.49
N SER A 56 22.17 15.74 -11.70
CA SER A 56 20.99 16.40 -11.13
C SER A 56 20.50 15.67 -9.88
N LEU A 57 20.12 16.42 -8.84
CA LEU A 57 19.52 15.90 -7.62
C LEU A 57 18.13 16.49 -7.45
N THR A 58 17.10 15.66 -7.59
CA THR A 58 15.69 16.04 -7.38
C THR A 58 15.25 15.55 -6.01
N ARG A 59 14.87 16.46 -5.12
CA ARG A 59 14.24 16.11 -3.83
C ARG A 59 12.75 16.37 -3.92
N GLU A 60 11.98 15.30 -4.04
CA GLU A 60 10.52 15.38 -3.96
C GLU A 60 10.06 15.07 -2.53
N LYS A 61 9.25 15.98 -1.97
CA LYS A 61 8.46 15.67 -0.79
C LYS A 61 7.26 14.85 -1.24
N LYS A 62 7.35 13.52 -1.11
CA LYS A 62 6.21 12.63 -1.30
C LYS A 62 5.34 12.66 -0.05
N THR A 63 4.21 13.34 -0.14
CA THR A 63 3.15 13.26 0.87
C THR A 63 2.29 12.05 0.54
N ILE A 64 2.28 11.07 1.44
CA ILE A 64 1.39 9.90 1.32
C ILE A 64 0.08 10.26 2.02
N ALA A 65 -1.02 10.29 1.27
CA ALA A 65 -2.33 10.49 1.85
C ALA A 65 -2.71 9.28 2.72
N PRO A 66 -3.45 9.50 3.83
CA PRO A 66 -3.93 8.39 4.64
C PRO A 66 -4.84 7.48 3.80
N PRO A 67 -4.88 6.17 4.11
CA PRO A 67 -5.78 5.25 3.44
C PRO A 67 -7.23 5.69 3.64
N LYS A 68 -8.07 5.41 2.64
CA LYS A 68 -9.51 5.65 2.72
C LYS A 68 -10.14 4.72 3.75
N LEU A 69 -11.40 5.00 4.10
CA LEU A 69 -12.21 4.11 4.92
C LEU A 69 -12.41 2.75 4.23
N PHE A 70 -12.83 1.76 4.99
CA PHE A 70 -13.04 0.41 4.49
C PHE A 70 -14.42 0.25 3.85
N ASP A 71 -14.43 -0.18 2.58
CA ASP A 71 -15.56 -0.91 1.99
C ASP A 71 -15.53 -2.40 2.41
N LEU A 72 -16.62 -3.13 2.14
CA LEU A 72 -16.72 -4.55 2.49
C LEU A 72 -15.56 -5.37 1.88
N THR A 73 -15.20 -5.08 0.63
CA THR A 73 -14.19 -5.86 -0.10
C THR A 73 -12.79 -5.62 0.47
N SER A 74 -12.47 -4.38 0.82
CA SER A 74 -11.22 -3.94 1.40
C SER A 74 -11.07 -4.47 2.82
N LEU A 75 -12.15 -4.45 3.60
CA LEU A 75 -12.19 -5.08 4.92
C LEU A 75 -11.94 -6.60 4.82
N GLN A 76 -12.59 -7.29 3.89
CA GLN A 76 -12.38 -8.72 3.67
C GLN A 76 -10.94 -9.04 3.22
N ARG A 77 -10.34 -8.24 2.32
CA ARG A 77 -8.94 -8.42 1.91
C ARG A 77 -7.98 -8.21 3.07
N GLU A 78 -8.20 -7.16 3.86
CA GLU A 78 -7.30 -6.81 4.96
C GLU A 78 -7.42 -7.81 6.11
N ALA A 79 -8.63 -8.25 6.44
CA ALA A 79 -8.86 -9.32 7.41
C ALA A 79 -8.25 -10.66 6.94
N ASN A 80 -8.30 -10.96 5.65
CA ASN A 80 -7.61 -12.12 5.09
C ASN A 80 -6.08 -11.98 5.21
N ARG A 81 -5.54 -10.79 4.92
CA ARG A 81 -4.10 -10.51 4.98
C ARG A 81 -3.53 -10.59 6.40
N ILE A 82 -4.25 -10.05 7.39
CA ILE A 82 -3.78 -9.96 8.78
C ILE A 82 -4.14 -11.21 9.58
N TYR A 83 -5.37 -11.70 9.45
CA TYR A 83 -5.92 -12.76 10.31
C TYR A 83 -6.19 -14.08 9.58
N GLY A 84 -6.03 -14.13 8.25
CA GLY A 84 -6.33 -15.33 7.47
C GLY A 84 -7.83 -15.63 7.34
N TYR A 85 -8.71 -14.68 7.69
CA TYR A 85 -10.15 -14.90 7.64
C TYR A 85 -10.66 -15.03 6.21
N THR A 86 -11.62 -15.92 6.02
CA THR A 86 -12.38 -16.00 4.77
C THR A 86 -13.32 -14.79 4.62
N ALA A 87 -13.73 -14.49 3.40
CA ALA A 87 -14.68 -13.41 3.13
C ALA A 87 -15.99 -13.56 3.92
N LYS A 88 -16.49 -14.80 4.04
CA LYS A 88 -17.71 -15.13 4.80
C LYS A 88 -17.53 -14.89 6.29
N GLN A 89 -16.45 -15.39 6.89
CA GLN A 89 -16.16 -15.17 8.32
C GLN A 89 -16.06 -13.68 8.65
N THR A 90 -15.40 -12.90 7.79
CA THR A 90 -15.28 -11.45 7.99
C THR A 90 -16.64 -10.77 7.92
N LEU A 91 -17.49 -11.17 6.97
CA LEU A 91 -18.85 -10.64 6.85
C LEU A 91 -19.72 -10.99 8.07
N ASP A 92 -19.68 -12.25 8.54
CA ASP A 92 -20.47 -12.71 9.67
C ASP A 92 -20.07 -11.99 10.97
N LEU A 93 -18.76 -11.76 11.17
CA LEU A 93 -18.24 -10.97 12.29
C LEU A 93 -18.65 -9.49 12.19
N ALA A 94 -18.51 -8.88 11.01
CA ALA A 94 -18.91 -7.50 10.79
C ALA A 94 -20.42 -7.31 11.02
N GLN A 95 -21.24 -8.27 10.57
CA GLN A 95 -22.68 -8.30 10.81
C GLN A 95 -23.01 -8.38 12.30
N THR A 96 -22.31 -9.24 13.04
CA THR A 96 -22.49 -9.37 14.50
C THR A 96 -22.15 -8.05 15.23
N LEU A 97 -21.09 -7.35 14.80
CA LEU A 97 -20.70 -6.06 15.35
C LEU A 97 -21.70 -4.95 15.00
N TYR A 98 -22.28 -4.99 13.79
CA TYR A 98 -23.34 -4.08 13.37
C TYR A 98 -24.60 -4.25 14.22
N GLU A 99 -25.02 -5.49 14.47
CA GLU A 99 -26.17 -5.80 15.34
C GLU A 99 -25.96 -5.34 16.79
N LYS A 100 -24.70 -5.34 17.24
CA LYS A 100 -24.26 -4.76 18.52
C LYS A 100 -24.09 -3.24 18.48
N LYS A 101 -24.38 -2.58 17.36
CA LYS A 101 -24.23 -1.13 17.11
C LYS A 101 -22.81 -0.60 17.33
N LEU A 102 -21.81 -1.44 17.11
CA LEU A 102 -20.39 -1.07 17.26
C LEU A 102 -19.78 -0.53 15.97
N LEU A 103 -20.41 -0.78 14.82
CA LEU A 103 -19.98 -0.29 13.50
C LEU A 103 -21.18 0.11 12.63
N THR A 104 -20.92 0.86 11.56
CA THR A 104 -21.90 1.27 10.54
C THR A 104 -22.18 0.14 9.55
N TYR A 105 -23.26 0.24 8.77
CA TYR A 105 -23.71 -0.84 7.88
C TYR A 105 -22.57 -1.48 7.07
N PRO A 106 -22.24 -2.77 7.30
CA PRO A 106 -20.98 -3.37 6.85
C PRO A 106 -21.01 -3.84 5.39
N ARG A 107 -22.20 -3.87 4.76
CA ARG A 107 -22.37 -4.26 3.34
C ARG A 107 -22.44 -3.02 2.45
N THR A 108 -21.42 -2.18 2.57
CA THR A 108 -21.29 -0.95 1.77
C THR A 108 -20.08 -1.07 0.85
N ASP A 109 -20.27 -0.56 -0.37
CA ASP A 109 -19.20 -0.40 -1.36
C ASP A 109 -18.63 1.04 -1.32
N SER A 110 -19.15 1.89 -0.43
CA SER A 110 -18.68 3.27 -0.25
C SER A 110 -17.50 3.33 0.70
N ASN A 111 -16.46 4.06 0.28
CA ASN A 111 -15.29 4.41 1.08
C ASN A 111 -15.40 5.84 1.67
N TYR A 112 -16.59 6.44 1.63
CA TYR A 112 -16.86 7.81 2.07
C TYR A 112 -18.00 7.85 3.09
N LEU A 113 -17.91 8.79 4.02
CA LEU A 113 -18.99 9.16 4.94
C LEU A 113 -19.82 10.28 4.31
N THR A 114 -21.11 10.30 4.63
CA THR A 114 -21.97 11.45 4.31
C THR A 114 -21.70 12.60 5.28
N ASP A 115 -22.01 13.84 4.88
CA ASP A 115 -21.76 15.04 5.69
C ASP A 115 -22.45 14.96 7.07
N ASP A 116 -23.63 14.34 7.14
CA ASP A 116 -24.40 14.15 8.38
C ASP A 116 -23.69 13.25 9.41
N MET A 117 -22.75 12.41 8.97
CA MET A 117 -22.01 11.50 9.85
C MET A 117 -20.73 12.13 10.42
N GLY A 118 -20.39 13.36 10.03
CA GLY A 118 -19.16 14.03 10.43
C GLY A 118 -19.07 14.31 11.94
N GLU A 119 -20.18 14.64 12.61
CA GLU A 119 -20.21 14.85 14.05
C GLU A 119 -20.01 13.54 14.82
N THR A 120 -20.79 12.51 14.46
CA THR A 120 -20.67 11.16 15.03
C THR A 120 -19.26 10.58 14.89
N ALA A 121 -18.63 10.75 13.71
CA ALA A 121 -17.26 10.31 13.49
C ALA A 121 -16.27 11.05 14.41
N THR A 122 -16.46 12.35 14.60
CA THR A 122 -15.60 13.15 15.49
C THR A 122 -15.69 12.66 16.94
N ASP A 123 -16.90 12.31 17.41
CA ASP A 123 -17.10 11.83 18.78
C ASP A 123 -16.54 10.41 18.98
N ILE A 124 -16.69 9.53 18.00
CA ILE A 124 -16.06 8.20 18.02
C ILE A 124 -14.53 8.33 18.06
N ILE A 125 -13.94 9.25 17.30
CA ILE A 125 -12.49 9.48 17.30
C ILE A 125 -12.01 9.94 18.68
N LYS A 126 -12.72 10.85 19.36
CA LYS A 126 -12.37 11.29 20.72
C LYS A 126 -12.32 10.10 21.69
N VAL A 127 -13.36 9.26 21.69
CA VAL A 127 -13.44 8.07 22.55
C VAL A 127 -12.32 7.08 22.23
N LEU A 128 -11.99 6.90 20.95
CA LEU A 128 -10.89 6.03 20.52
C LEU A 128 -9.51 6.57 20.91
N CYS A 129 -9.27 7.87 20.80
CA CYS A 129 -8.02 8.50 21.20
C CYS A 129 -7.74 8.33 22.69
N GLU A 130 -8.76 8.33 23.55
CA GLU A 130 -8.62 8.06 24.98
C GLU A 130 -8.27 6.59 25.29
N LYS A 131 -8.63 5.66 24.38
CA LYS A 131 -8.45 4.22 24.58
C LYS A 131 -7.20 3.66 23.92
N LEU A 132 -6.65 4.35 22.91
CA LEU A 132 -5.52 3.88 22.12
C LEU A 132 -4.24 4.58 22.57
N SER A 133 -3.38 3.85 23.28
CA SER A 133 -2.14 4.33 23.91
C SER A 133 -1.17 4.99 22.93
N PHE A 134 -1.22 4.64 21.64
CA PHE A 134 -0.35 5.23 20.61
C PHE A 134 -0.85 6.57 20.07
N MET A 135 -2.05 7.02 20.47
CA MET A 135 -2.64 8.30 20.08
C MET A 135 -2.73 9.30 21.25
N GLU A 136 -2.16 8.98 22.42
CA GLU A 136 -2.03 9.95 23.52
C GLU A 136 -1.21 11.17 23.05
N GLY A 137 -1.90 12.31 22.93
CA GLY A 137 -1.29 13.59 22.52
C GLY A 137 -1.49 13.99 21.05
N ALA A 138 -2.25 13.23 20.25
CA ALA A 138 -2.58 13.64 18.88
C ALA A 138 -3.67 14.72 18.85
N ASP A 139 -3.32 15.96 18.47
CA ASP A 139 -4.27 17.08 18.33
C ASP A 139 -5.02 16.99 16.98
N PHE A 140 -6.20 16.35 16.99
CA PHE A 140 -7.12 16.30 15.84
C PHE A 140 -7.92 17.60 15.71
N ARG A 141 -7.23 18.72 15.45
CA ARG A 141 -7.91 19.95 14.99
C ARG A 141 -8.52 19.69 13.62
N ARG A 142 -9.85 19.78 13.59
CA ARG A 142 -10.76 19.55 12.46
C ARG A 142 -10.23 20.20 11.16
N ARG A 143 -9.44 19.44 10.39
CA ARG A 143 -9.08 19.79 9.01
C ARG A 143 -10.03 19.08 8.04
N LEU A 144 -11.33 19.27 8.27
CA LEU A 144 -12.39 18.98 7.29
C LEU A 144 -12.35 20.09 6.22
N GLN A 145 -11.24 20.19 5.49
CA GLN A 145 -11.20 20.96 4.24
C GLN A 145 -11.48 19.99 3.10
N ARG A 146 -12.75 20.04 2.66
CA ARG A 146 -13.26 19.73 1.33
C ARG A 146 -12.20 19.29 0.31
N CYS A 147 -12.33 18.07 -0.19
CA CYS A 147 -11.99 17.70 -1.57
C CYS A 147 -13.23 17.09 -2.19
#